data_AF-A0A918F436-F1
#
_entry.id   AF-A0A918F436-F1
#
_cell.length_a   1.000
_cell.length_b   1.000
_cell.length_c   1.000
_cell.angle_alpha   90.00
_cell.angle_beta   90.00
_cell.angle_gamma   90.00
#
_symmetry.space_group_name_H-M   'P 1'
#
loop_
_entity.id
_entity.type
_entity.pdbx_description
1 polymer ?
#
loop_
_entity_poly.entity_id
_entity_poly.type
_entity_poly.pdbx_seq_one_letter_code
_entity_poly.pdbx_strand_id
1 'polypeptide(L)'
;MTVLVGASLAVYALDAAGAASVQYSGPIVISKGGVYHGNWQSLNANQPAVTITTSEPVTIINSNIQGRGDLIQSRYVRANLTVRNTRGFGLNPGMPASAKQTPGYFIHLEEFESANIQNNELTGTAGMYFRKFLGSTAKGQTIKILKNKALNIDGRYSDGENRFSQDGFYRVQFAQFNDIKNIGNAEIAWNQIINEPGKSRVEEVINMYVSSGLPWSYISIHDNYIQGAYPTRPASDSYGGGGIMLGDGHAETLSDASGYLAAFHNQVVATSNQGIAIAAGHDIQVYENRIISSGLLPDGTPIASQNVPGYVWDLHGDSRQGSRTFFNNFMRDNVVGWGLPLKSPSAKAALWLPDCQSRCQGNTILAGPITLATEAQEFVLWQQKLQAANVVLGPTDPVASR
;
A
#
# COMPACT_ATOMS: atom_id res chain seq x y z
N MET A 1 -33.58 35.59 21.53
CA MET A 1 -33.88 35.48 20.09
C MET A 1 -33.00 34.36 19.56
N THR A 2 -33.54 33.14 19.61
CA THR A 2 -32.80 31.89 19.45
C THR A 2 -33.02 31.40 18.03
N VAL A 3 -31.97 31.36 17.22
CA VAL A 3 -32.03 30.80 15.86
C VAL A 3 -31.57 29.34 15.94
N LEU A 4 -32.53 28.42 15.94
CA LEU A 4 -32.28 27.02 15.61
C LEU A 4 -32.05 26.93 14.10
N VAL A 5 -30.88 26.44 13.68
CA VAL A 5 -30.67 25.98 12.30
C VAL A 5 -30.74 24.47 12.33
N GLY A 6 -31.89 23.92 11.94
CA GLY A 6 -32.06 22.50 11.67
C GLY A 6 -31.51 22.17 10.30
N ALA A 7 -30.46 21.34 10.24
CA ALA A 7 -30.02 20.74 8.99
C ALA A 7 -30.85 19.49 8.72
N SER A 8 -31.69 19.54 7.67
CA SER A 8 -32.45 18.40 7.16
C SER A 8 -31.52 17.38 6.53
N LEU A 9 -31.61 16.12 6.98
CA LEU A 9 -31.09 14.97 6.23
C LEU A 9 -31.98 14.75 5.00
N ALA A 10 -31.47 15.07 3.82
CA ALA A 10 -32.04 14.59 2.56
C ALA A 10 -31.64 13.11 2.40
N VAL A 11 -32.62 12.21 2.55
CA VAL A 11 -32.49 10.80 2.17
C VAL A 11 -32.58 10.75 0.66
N TYR A 12 -31.44 10.55 -0.02
CA TYR A 12 -31.44 10.17 -1.42
C TYR A 12 -31.81 8.69 -1.51
N ALA A 13 -33.05 8.41 -1.94
CA ALA A 13 -33.39 7.10 -2.48
C ALA A 13 -32.63 6.96 -3.80
N LEU A 14 -31.55 6.17 -3.78
CA LEU A 14 -30.90 5.73 -5.01
C LEU A 14 -31.82 4.72 -5.69
N ASP A 15 -32.31 5.09 -6.88
CA ASP A 15 -32.92 4.15 -7.81
C ASP A 15 -31.97 2.98 -8.02
N ALA A 16 -32.39 1.79 -7.56
CA ALA A 16 -31.73 0.53 -7.86
C ALA A 16 -32.03 0.15 -9.32
N ALA A 17 -31.47 0.90 -10.27
CA ALA A 17 -31.34 0.46 -11.64
C ALA A 17 -30.40 -0.75 -11.64
N GLY A 18 -30.94 -1.91 -12.00
CA GLY A 18 -30.28 -3.21 -11.90
C GLY A 18 -28.93 -3.25 -12.61
N ALA A 19 -27.85 -3.21 -11.82
CA ALA A 19 -26.55 -3.65 -12.28
C ALA A 19 -26.67 -5.14 -12.62
N ALA A 20 -26.54 -5.50 -13.90
CA ALA A 20 -26.46 -6.89 -14.30
C ALA A 20 -25.33 -7.58 -13.51
N SER A 21 -25.63 -8.70 -12.87
CA SER A 21 -24.63 -9.48 -12.13
C SER A 21 -23.50 -9.88 -13.08
N VAL A 22 -22.25 -9.56 -12.73
CA VAL A 22 -21.06 -9.92 -13.51
C VAL A 22 -21.00 -11.44 -13.68
N GLN A 23 -21.04 -11.92 -14.92
CA GLN A 23 -20.85 -13.33 -15.25
C GLN A 23 -19.35 -13.63 -15.34
N TYR A 24 -18.88 -14.63 -14.60
CA TYR A 24 -17.47 -15.01 -14.53
C TYR A 24 -17.20 -16.32 -15.29
N SER A 25 -16.12 -16.31 -16.06
CA SER A 25 -15.48 -17.52 -16.57
C SER A 25 -14.54 -18.11 -15.51
N GLY A 26 -14.18 -19.39 -15.67
CA GLY A 26 -13.14 -20.01 -14.85
C GLY A 26 -11.74 -19.42 -15.10
N PRO A 27 -10.71 -19.91 -14.39
CA PRO A 27 -9.35 -19.43 -14.53
C PRO A 27 -8.80 -19.54 -15.95
N ILE A 28 -7.91 -18.62 -16.34
CA ILE A 28 -7.26 -18.61 -17.65
C ILE A 28 -5.74 -18.67 -17.56
N VAL A 29 -5.13 -19.17 -18.64
CA VAL A 29 -3.67 -19.15 -18.85
C VAL A 29 -3.37 -18.31 -20.11
N ILE A 30 -2.55 -17.28 -19.94
CA ILE A 30 -2.08 -16.40 -21.00
C ILE A 30 -0.66 -16.83 -21.40
N SER A 31 -0.54 -17.50 -22.54
CA SER A 31 0.73 -18.04 -23.06
C SER A 31 1.30 -17.26 -24.25
N LYS A 32 0.62 -16.20 -24.69
CA LYS A 32 1.05 -15.31 -25.78
C LYS A 32 0.80 -13.85 -25.38
N GLY A 33 1.57 -12.94 -25.96
CA GLY A 33 1.36 -11.53 -25.79
C GLY A 33 0.04 -11.08 -26.42
N GLY A 34 -0.47 -9.95 -25.97
CA GLY A 34 -1.71 -9.40 -26.48
C GLY A 34 -2.50 -8.60 -25.45
N VAL A 35 -3.69 -8.19 -25.86
CA VAL A 35 -4.65 -7.45 -25.03
C VAL A 35 -5.80 -8.38 -24.67
N TYR A 36 -6.08 -8.48 -23.37
CA TYR A 36 -7.05 -9.37 -22.76
C TYR A 36 -8.08 -8.54 -21.99
N HIS A 37 -9.35 -8.91 -22.15
CA HIS A 37 -10.45 -8.41 -21.35
C HIS A 37 -11.34 -9.60 -20.95
N GLY A 38 -11.91 -9.56 -19.75
CA GLY A 38 -12.80 -10.61 -19.32
C GLY A 38 -13.16 -10.55 -17.84
N ASN A 39 -14.01 -11.48 -17.45
CA ASN A 39 -14.38 -11.70 -16.07
C ASN A 39 -13.90 -13.09 -15.66
N TRP A 40 -12.90 -13.19 -14.80
CA TRP A 40 -12.30 -14.47 -14.41
C TRP A 40 -12.40 -14.72 -12.91
N GLN A 41 -12.79 -15.93 -12.54
CA GLN A 41 -12.93 -16.36 -11.16
C GLN A 41 -12.11 -17.62 -10.90
N SER A 42 -11.39 -17.64 -9.78
CA SER A 42 -10.87 -18.88 -9.19
C SER A 42 -11.49 -19.18 -7.83
N LEU A 43 -12.21 -20.28 -7.71
CA LEU A 43 -12.73 -20.77 -6.43
C LEU A 43 -11.77 -21.73 -5.72
N ASN A 44 -10.59 -21.98 -6.28
CA ASN A 44 -9.55 -22.81 -5.68
C ASN A 44 -8.44 -21.90 -5.12
N ALA A 45 -8.19 -21.97 -3.82
CA ALA A 45 -7.18 -21.15 -3.14
C ALA A 45 -5.74 -21.38 -3.65
N ASN A 46 -5.49 -22.52 -4.29
CA ASN A 46 -4.18 -22.89 -4.84
C ASN A 46 -4.05 -22.60 -6.35
N GLN A 47 -5.06 -22.00 -6.97
CA GLN A 47 -5.06 -21.70 -8.40
C GLN A 47 -5.31 -20.21 -8.64
N PRO A 48 -4.42 -19.51 -9.37
CA PRO A 48 -4.67 -18.13 -9.73
C PRO A 48 -5.86 -17.98 -10.69
N ALA A 49 -6.57 -16.86 -10.66
CA ALA A 49 -7.62 -16.58 -11.65
C ALA A 49 -7.05 -16.32 -13.05
N VAL A 50 -5.88 -15.67 -13.14
CA VAL A 50 -5.12 -15.44 -14.37
C VAL A 50 -3.67 -15.84 -14.15
N THR A 51 -3.18 -16.80 -14.94
CA THR A 51 -1.77 -17.19 -14.96
C THR A 51 -1.12 -16.70 -16.24
N ILE A 52 0.00 -15.96 -16.14
CA ILE A 52 0.79 -15.52 -17.29
C ILE A 52 2.03 -16.41 -17.41
N THR A 53 2.24 -17.01 -18.58
CA THR A 53 3.34 -17.95 -18.86
C THR A 53 4.17 -17.53 -20.07
N THR A 54 4.26 -16.23 -20.33
CA THR A 54 5.00 -15.66 -21.46
C THR A 54 5.75 -14.39 -21.05
N SER A 55 6.86 -14.11 -21.73
CA SER A 55 7.60 -12.85 -21.62
C SER A 55 7.13 -11.81 -22.64
N GLU A 56 6.27 -12.20 -23.59
CA GLU A 56 5.67 -11.25 -24.53
C GLU A 56 4.79 -10.23 -23.77
N PRO A 57 4.65 -8.98 -24.25
CA PRO A 57 3.81 -7.99 -23.59
C PRO A 57 2.36 -8.44 -23.44
N VAL A 58 1.85 -8.45 -22.21
CA VAL A 58 0.46 -8.78 -21.86
C VAL A 58 -0.21 -7.54 -21.27
N THR A 59 -1.36 -7.18 -21.83
CA THR A 59 -2.23 -6.13 -21.28
C THR A 59 -3.55 -6.74 -20.84
N ILE A 60 -3.91 -6.61 -19.58
CA ILE A 60 -5.24 -6.92 -19.05
C ILE A 60 -5.97 -5.59 -18.82
N ILE A 61 -7.12 -5.41 -19.43
CA ILE A 61 -7.85 -4.14 -19.39
C ILE A 61 -9.35 -4.34 -19.24
N ASN A 62 -10.03 -3.41 -18.56
CA ASN A 62 -11.50 -3.38 -18.43
C ASN A 62 -12.08 -4.73 -17.97
N SER A 63 -11.44 -5.34 -16.97
CA SER A 63 -11.73 -6.70 -16.52
C SER A 63 -12.26 -6.75 -15.09
N ASN A 64 -12.92 -7.84 -14.73
CA ASN A 64 -13.28 -8.15 -13.34
C ASN A 64 -12.63 -9.48 -12.94
N ILE A 65 -11.87 -9.49 -11.87
CA ILE A 65 -11.11 -10.67 -11.46
C ILE A 65 -11.37 -10.92 -9.99
N GLN A 66 -11.74 -12.14 -9.63
CA GLN A 66 -11.90 -12.50 -8.24
C GLN A 66 -11.39 -13.90 -7.95
N GLY A 67 -10.98 -14.16 -6.72
CA GLY A 67 -10.40 -15.46 -6.44
C GLY A 67 -10.10 -15.72 -4.97
N ARG A 68 -10.10 -17.01 -4.63
CA ARG A 68 -9.66 -17.52 -3.31
C ARG A 68 -8.14 -17.59 -3.17
N GLY A 69 -7.42 -17.61 -4.30
CA GLY A 69 -5.97 -17.50 -4.41
C GLY A 69 -5.59 -16.23 -5.18
N ASP A 70 -4.35 -16.17 -5.69
CA ASP A 70 -3.86 -14.99 -6.43
C ASP A 70 -4.77 -14.64 -7.62
N LEU A 71 -4.95 -13.35 -7.89
CA LEU A 71 -5.81 -12.91 -8.99
C LEU A 71 -5.05 -12.96 -10.31
N ILE A 72 -3.90 -12.28 -10.40
CA ILE A 72 -3.00 -12.33 -11.56
C ILE A 72 -1.62 -12.74 -11.07
N GLN A 73 -1.11 -13.84 -11.61
CA GLN A 73 0.18 -14.40 -11.23
C GLN A 73 1.08 -14.66 -12.44
N SER A 74 2.36 -14.36 -12.29
CA SER A 74 3.45 -14.91 -13.13
C SER A 74 4.67 -15.18 -12.26
N ARG A 75 5.33 -16.31 -12.50
CA ARG A 75 6.59 -16.65 -11.85
C ARG A 75 7.58 -17.18 -12.87
N TYR A 76 8.81 -16.65 -12.85
CA TYR A 76 9.97 -17.19 -13.57
C TYR A 76 9.83 -17.24 -15.11
N VAL A 77 9.00 -16.37 -15.67
CA VAL A 77 8.78 -16.26 -17.13
C VAL A 77 9.08 -14.86 -17.68
N ARG A 78 9.70 -13.98 -16.88
CA ARG A 78 10.11 -12.64 -17.32
C ARG A 78 8.93 -11.79 -17.83
N ALA A 79 7.79 -11.87 -17.14
CA ALA A 79 6.56 -11.22 -17.59
C ALA A 79 6.72 -9.70 -17.80
N ASN A 80 6.05 -9.21 -18.84
CA ASN A 80 5.90 -7.79 -19.16
C ASN A 80 4.40 -7.46 -19.12
N LEU A 81 3.93 -6.98 -17.97
CA LEU A 81 2.52 -6.90 -17.66
C LEU A 81 2.03 -5.45 -17.56
N THR A 82 0.92 -5.17 -18.22
CA THR A 82 0.09 -3.98 -18.00
C THR A 82 -1.29 -4.41 -17.50
N VAL A 83 -1.77 -3.82 -16.40
CA VAL A 83 -3.13 -4.04 -15.88
C VAL A 83 -3.80 -2.69 -15.68
N ARG A 84 -4.91 -2.45 -16.39
CA ARG A 84 -5.58 -1.15 -16.39
C ARG A 84 -7.09 -1.27 -16.25
N ASN A 85 -7.73 -0.30 -15.59
CA ASN A 85 -9.19 -0.22 -15.50
C ASN A 85 -9.83 -1.55 -15.07
N THR A 86 -9.17 -2.28 -14.18
CA THR A 86 -9.57 -3.63 -13.78
C THR A 86 -9.98 -3.65 -12.31
N ARG A 87 -10.99 -4.45 -11.99
CA ARG A 87 -11.47 -4.67 -10.62
C ARG A 87 -11.00 -6.02 -10.11
N GLY A 88 -10.37 -6.04 -8.95
CA GLY A 88 -9.88 -7.22 -8.25
C GLY A 88 -10.62 -7.43 -6.93
N PHE A 89 -11.15 -8.64 -6.69
CA PHE A 89 -11.80 -8.98 -5.42
C PHE A 89 -11.22 -10.25 -4.80
N GLY A 90 -10.61 -10.12 -3.63
CA GLY A 90 -10.11 -11.25 -2.85
C GLY A 90 -11.24 -11.96 -2.14
N LEU A 91 -11.41 -13.25 -2.41
CA LEU A 91 -12.32 -14.12 -1.67
C LEU A 91 -11.58 -14.73 -0.48
N ASN A 92 -12.30 -14.99 0.60
CA ASN A 92 -11.78 -15.82 1.68
C ASN A 92 -11.40 -17.21 1.11
N PRO A 93 -10.18 -17.72 1.39
CA PRO A 93 -9.73 -19.02 0.88
C PRO A 93 -10.64 -20.22 1.22
N GLY A 94 -11.43 -20.13 2.29
CA GLY A 94 -12.28 -21.21 2.79
C GLY A 94 -11.48 -22.40 3.33
N MET A 95 -10.25 -22.17 3.79
CA MET A 95 -9.32 -23.20 4.26
C MET A 95 -9.28 -23.22 5.79
N PRO A 96 -9.03 -24.38 6.44
CA PRO A 96 -8.86 -24.44 7.88
C PRO A 96 -7.64 -23.63 8.34
N ALA A 97 -7.64 -23.11 9.58
CA ALA A 97 -6.53 -22.32 10.11
C ALA A 97 -5.15 -22.99 10.00
N SER A 98 -5.09 -24.33 10.07
CA SER A 98 -3.85 -25.10 9.92
C SER A 98 -3.19 -24.95 8.53
N ALA A 99 -3.96 -24.60 7.50
CA ALA A 99 -3.46 -24.38 6.15
C ALA A 99 -2.72 -23.03 6.00
N LYS A 100 -2.92 -22.09 6.93
CA LYS A 100 -2.25 -20.76 6.93
C LYS A 100 -2.41 -19.99 5.61
N GLN A 101 -3.58 -20.12 4.98
CA GLN A 101 -3.86 -19.50 3.68
C GLN A 101 -4.50 -18.13 3.85
N THR A 102 -3.96 -17.10 3.20
CA THR A 102 -4.56 -15.75 3.12
C THR A 102 -5.36 -15.60 1.82
N PRO A 103 -6.20 -14.54 1.69
CA PRO A 103 -6.60 -14.08 0.37
C PRO A 103 -5.38 -13.91 -0.53
N GLY A 104 -5.56 -14.12 -1.84
CA GLY A 104 -4.46 -13.97 -2.79
C GLY A 104 -4.13 -12.53 -3.13
N TYR A 105 -2.95 -12.34 -3.71
CA TYR A 105 -2.51 -11.04 -4.22
C TYR A 105 -3.36 -10.62 -5.43
N PHE A 106 -3.60 -9.32 -5.59
CA PHE A 106 -4.10 -8.79 -6.87
C PHE A 106 -3.09 -9.04 -7.99
N ILE A 107 -1.81 -8.75 -7.73
CA ILE A 107 -0.68 -8.98 -8.63
C ILE A 107 0.41 -9.73 -7.87
N HIS A 108 0.87 -10.86 -8.40
CA HIS A 108 2.03 -11.59 -7.89
C HIS A 108 3.01 -11.83 -9.03
N LEU A 109 4.13 -11.10 -9.03
CA LEU A 109 5.18 -11.25 -10.03
C LEU A 109 6.51 -11.63 -9.39
N GLU A 110 7.10 -12.73 -9.84
CA GLU A 110 8.47 -13.12 -9.55
C GLU A 110 9.29 -13.21 -10.83
N GLU A 111 10.51 -12.64 -10.83
CA GLU A 111 11.43 -12.64 -11.97
C GLU A 111 10.78 -12.10 -13.25
N PHE A 112 10.40 -10.84 -13.21
CA PHE A 112 9.61 -10.14 -14.23
C PHE A 112 10.39 -8.98 -14.85
N GLU A 113 9.93 -8.49 -16.00
CA GLU A 113 10.58 -7.40 -16.73
C GLU A 113 9.88 -6.06 -16.56
N SER A 114 8.55 -6.02 -16.48
CA SER A 114 7.82 -4.75 -16.36
C SER A 114 6.45 -4.97 -15.72
N ALA A 115 5.99 -4.00 -14.94
CA ALA A 115 4.68 -4.00 -14.32
C ALA A 115 4.06 -2.61 -14.38
N ASN A 116 2.97 -2.45 -15.11
CA ASN A 116 2.24 -1.20 -15.23
C ASN A 116 0.79 -1.35 -14.76
N ILE A 117 0.55 -1.02 -13.50
CA ILE A 117 -0.71 -1.27 -12.79
C ILE A 117 -1.39 0.08 -12.53
N GLN A 118 -2.32 0.46 -13.41
CA GLN A 118 -2.92 1.80 -13.38
C GLN A 118 -4.44 1.77 -13.32
N ASN A 119 -5.05 2.69 -12.58
CA ASN A 119 -6.51 2.89 -12.59
C ASN A 119 -7.29 1.61 -12.26
N ASN A 120 -6.80 0.81 -11.31
CA ASN A 120 -7.48 -0.41 -10.86
C ASN A 120 -8.17 -0.19 -9.51
N GLU A 121 -9.10 -1.08 -9.20
CA GLU A 121 -9.72 -1.17 -7.88
C GLU A 121 -9.49 -2.56 -7.32
N LEU A 122 -8.97 -2.66 -6.09
CA LEU A 122 -8.73 -3.95 -5.42
C LEU A 122 -9.35 -3.93 -4.02
N THR A 123 -10.10 -4.97 -3.69
CA THR A 123 -10.76 -5.11 -2.39
C THR A 123 -10.48 -6.47 -1.78
N GLY A 124 -10.06 -6.52 -0.51
CA GLY A 124 -9.89 -7.77 0.23
C GLY A 124 -8.76 -8.67 -0.24
N THR A 125 -7.86 -8.18 -1.10
CA THR A 125 -6.70 -8.95 -1.60
C THR A 125 -5.50 -8.83 -0.67
N ALA A 126 -4.47 -9.65 -0.87
CA ALA A 126 -3.16 -9.47 -0.23
C ALA A 126 -2.33 -8.32 -0.86
N GLY A 127 -2.93 -7.47 -1.70
CA GLY A 127 -2.26 -6.35 -2.37
C GLY A 127 -1.40 -6.80 -3.56
N MET A 128 -0.19 -6.29 -3.70
CA MET A 128 0.68 -6.55 -4.86
C MET A 128 2.10 -6.90 -4.42
N TYR A 129 2.61 -8.02 -4.92
CA TYR A 129 3.94 -8.52 -4.62
C TYR A 129 4.81 -8.57 -5.87
N PHE A 130 5.97 -7.92 -5.79
CA PHE A 130 6.97 -7.86 -6.85
C PHE A 130 8.31 -8.32 -6.31
N ARG A 131 8.84 -9.40 -6.89
CA ARG A 131 10.15 -9.93 -6.51
C ARG A 131 11.07 -10.05 -7.71
N LYS A 132 12.33 -9.63 -7.55
CA LYS A 132 13.39 -9.75 -8.56
C LYS A 132 13.02 -9.13 -9.92
N PHE A 133 13.31 -7.86 -10.08
CA PHE A 133 13.18 -7.17 -11.37
C PHE A 133 14.35 -7.56 -12.29
N LEU A 134 14.03 -8.01 -13.51
CA LEU A 134 15.00 -8.42 -14.54
C LEU A 134 14.86 -7.61 -15.83
N GLY A 135 14.10 -6.52 -15.78
CA GLY A 135 13.86 -5.62 -16.91
C GLY A 135 15.03 -4.68 -17.18
N SER A 136 14.89 -3.90 -18.25
CA SER A 136 15.87 -2.91 -18.69
C SER A 136 15.26 -1.51 -18.74
N THR A 137 15.74 -0.60 -17.90
CA THR A 137 15.35 0.82 -17.92
C THR A 137 15.53 1.45 -19.29
N ALA A 138 16.57 1.06 -20.04
CA ALA A 138 16.83 1.54 -21.41
C ALA A 138 15.72 1.16 -22.41
N LYS A 139 14.96 0.10 -22.11
CA LYS A 139 13.78 -0.34 -22.89
C LYS A 139 12.46 0.25 -22.35
N GLY A 140 12.52 1.16 -21.38
CA GLY A 140 11.35 1.72 -20.71
C GLY A 140 10.66 0.73 -19.75
N GLN A 141 11.29 -0.41 -19.47
CA GLN A 141 10.77 -1.41 -18.55
C GLN A 141 10.97 -0.94 -17.10
N THR A 142 9.90 -0.98 -16.30
CA THR A 142 9.90 -0.45 -14.93
C THR A 142 8.66 -0.95 -14.17
N ILE A 143 8.46 -0.46 -12.95
CA ILE A 143 7.25 -0.70 -12.14
C ILE A 143 6.51 0.63 -11.95
N LYS A 144 5.25 0.68 -12.38
CA LYS A 144 4.34 1.80 -12.18
C LYS A 144 3.07 1.30 -11.48
N ILE A 145 2.77 1.86 -10.31
CA ILE A 145 1.55 1.57 -9.55
C ILE A 145 0.81 2.88 -9.35
N LEU A 146 -0.09 3.22 -10.27
CA LEU A 146 -0.64 4.58 -10.37
C LEU A 146 -2.16 4.62 -10.25
N LYS A 147 -2.69 5.58 -9.50
CA LYS A 147 -4.13 5.94 -9.56
C LYS A 147 -5.06 4.78 -9.19
N ASN A 148 -4.62 3.84 -8.38
CA ASN A 148 -5.44 2.70 -7.96
C ASN A 148 -6.26 3.06 -6.71
N LYS A 149 -7.39 2.37 -6.52
CA LYS A 149 -8.14 2.33 -5.27
C LYS A 149 -7.95 0.97 -4.62
N ALA A 150 -7.57 0.95 -3.35
CA ALA A 150 -7.45 -0.26 -2.55
C ALA A 150 -8.28 -0.15 -1.28
N LEU A 151 -9.02 -1.22 -0.98
CA LEU A 151 -9.82 -1.34 0.23
C LEU A 151 -9.49 -2.65 0.94
N ASN A 152 -9.08 -2.56 2.21
CA ASN A 152 -8.89 -3.71 3.11
C ASN A 152 -7.89 -4.74 2.57
N ILE A 153 -6.62 -4.36 2.46
CA ILE A 153 -5.54 -5.29 2.15
C ILE A 153 -5.37 -6.27 3.32
N ASP A 154 -5.52 -7.57 3.05
CA ASP A 154 -5.77 -8.56 4.10
C ASP A 154 -4.82 -9.76 4.04
N GLY A 155 -4.03 -9.91 5.09
CA GLY A 155 -3.12 -11.01 5.34
C GLY A 155 -3.61 -11.96 6.43
N ARG A 156 -4.83 -11.81 6.96
CA ARG A 156 -5.37 -12.80 7.93
C ARG A 156 -5.49 -14.17 7.27
N TYR A 157 -5.15 -15.21 8.02
CA TYR A 157 -5.40 -16.57 7.57
C TYR A 157 -6.91 -16.83 7.50
N SER A 158 -7.33 -17.67 6.57
CA SER A 158 -8.66 -18.28 6.56
C SER A 158 -8.81 -19.23 7.76
N ASP A 159 -10.00 -19.27 8.33
CA ASP A 159 -10.39 -20.21 9.39
C ASP A 159 -11.71 -20.92 9.05
N GLY A 160 -11.78 -21.39 7.81
CA GLY A 160 -12.96 -21.97 7.17
C GLY A 160 -13.76 -20.97 6.35
N GLU A 161 -14.90 -21.41 5.84
CA GLU A 161 -15.72 -20.64 4.90
C GLU A 161 -16.10 -19.26 5.46
N ASN A 162 -15.67 -18.22 4.74
CA ASN A 162 -15.95 -16.81 5.05
C ASN A 162 -15.57 -16.38 6.48
N ARG A 163 -14.62 -17.09 7.12
CA ARG A 163 -14.08 -16.72 8.43
C ARG A 163 -12.59 -16.44 8.31
N PHE A 164 -12.16 -15.37 8.95
CA PHE A 164 -10.76 -15.00 9.07
C PHE A 164 -10.29 -15.22 10.51
N SER A 165 -9.06 -15.71 10.64
CA SER A 165 -8.39 -15.88 11.91
C SER A 165 -8.25 -14.54 12.61
N GLN A 166 -8.41 -14.57 13.93
CA GLN A 166 -8.20 -13.40 14.77
C GLN A 166 -6.73 -13.20 15.13
N ASP A 167 -5.94 -14.28 15.14
CA ASP A 167 -4.55 -14.26 15.63
C ASP A 167 -3.52 -14.64 14.55
N GLY A 168 -3.93 -15.45 13.56
CA GLY A 168 -3.06 -15.95 12.50
C GLY A 168 -3.07 -15.08 11.25
N PHE A 169 -1.88 -14.79 10.72
CA PHE A 169 -1.70 -13.95 9.55
C PHE A 169 -0.39 -14.20 8.82
N TYR A 170 -0.33 -13.79 7.55
CA TYR A 170 0.88 -13.54 6.78
C TYR A 170 1.08 -12.03 6.60
N ARG A 171 2.34 -11.61 6.43
CA ARG A 171 2.66 -10.20 6.19
C ARG A 171 2.38 -9.87 4.74
N VAL A 172 1.46 -8.92 4.53
CA VAL A 172 1.07 -8.47 3.19
C VAL A 172 1.09 -6.95 3.14
N GLN A 173 1.20 -6.40 1.95
CA GLN A 173 1.34 -4.97 1.69
C GLN A 173 0.45 -4.62 0.50
N PHE A 174 -0.05 -3.38 0.43
CA PHE A 174 -0.64 -2.90 -0.83
C PHE A 174 0.37 -3.02 -1.97
N ALA A 175 1.63 -2.66 -1.71
CA ALA A 175 2.75 -2.86 -2.62
C ALA A 175 4.00 -3.29 -1.85
N GLN A 176 4.53 -4.47 -2.17
CA GLN A 176 5.82 -4.94 -1.68
C GLN A 176 6.79 -5.08 -2.85
N PHE A 177 7.92 -4.40 -2.74
CA PHE A 177 9.09 -4.67 -3.55
C PHE A 177 10.03 -5.52 -2.69
N ASN A 178 10.43 -6.66 -3.23
CA ASN A 178 11.30 -7.61 -2.55
C ASN A 178 12.48 -7.92 -3.48
N ASP A 179 13.67 -7.47 -3.10
CA ASP A 179 14.88 -7.66 -3.91
C ASP A 179 14.72 -7.10 -5.34
N ILE A 180 14.19 -5.88 -5.44
CA ILE A 180 14.11 -5.12 -6.70
C ILE A 180 15.36 -4.24 -6.78
N LYS A 181 16.26 -4.50 -7.74
CA LYS A 181 17.56 -3.81 -7.80
C LYS A 181 17.69 -2.90 -9.01
N ASN A 182 18.36 -1.76 -8.82
CA ASN A 182 18.82 -0.86 -9.88
C ASN A 182 17.71 -0.45 -10.87
N ILE A 183 16.47 -0.35 -10.39
CA ILE A 183 15.34 -0.02 -11.24
C ILE A 183 15.31 1.49 -11.52
N GLY A 184 15.15 1.86 -12.79
CA GLY A 184 14.92 3.25 -13.16
C GLY A 184 13.44 3.54 -13.35
N ASN A 185 13.04 4.78 -13.06
CA ASN A 185 11.72 5.34 -13.30
C ASN A 185 10.58 4.61 -12.56
N ALA A 186 10.87 3.87 -11.50
CA ALA A 186 9.83 3.21 -10.72
C ALA A 186 9.00 4.23 -9.94
N GLU A 187 7.68 4.04 -9.91
CA GLU A 187 6.76 5.02 -9.32
C GLU A 187 5.54 4.34 -8.69
N ILE A 188 5.23 4.73 -7.45
CA ILE A 188 4.01 4.37 -6.74
C ILE A 188 3.31 5.68 -6.38
N ALA A 189 2.30 6.07 -7.15
CA ALA A 189 1.74 7.40 -6.99
C ALA A 189 0.23 7.50 -7.19
N TRP A 190 -0.35 8.50 -6.51
CA TRP A 190 -1.76 8.84 -6.63
C TRP A 190 -2.72 7.71 -6.28
N ASN A 191 -2.32 6.76 -5.42
CA ASN A 191 -3.20 5.67 -5.00
C ASN A 191 -4.02 6.08 -3.77
N GLN A 192 -5.29 5.68 -3.73
CA GLN A 192 -6.11 5.70 -2.51
C GLN A 192 -6.06 4.32 -1.87
N ILE A 193 -5.55 4.20 -0.65
CA ILE A 193 -5.42 2.93 0.05
C ILE A 193 -6.07 3.08 1.41
N ILE A 194 -7.17 2.38 1.65
CA ILE A 194 -7.92 2.44 2.91
C ILE A 194 -7.99 1.04 3.50
N ASN A 195 -7.51 0.86 4.72
CA ASN A 195 -7.73 -0.33 5.51
C ASN A 195 -8.60 0.05 6.71
N GLU A 196 -9.79 -0.52 6.80
CA GLU A 196 -10.71 -0.27 7.89
C GLU A 196 -10.32 -1.11 9.13
N PRO A 197 -10.41 -0.54 10.35
CA PRO A 197 -10.11 -1.27 11.58
C PRO A 197 -10.87 -2.60 11.70
N GLY A 198 -10.14 -3.69 11.95
CA GLY A 198 -10.71 -5.04 12.10
C GLY A 198 -11.27 -5.68 10.82
N LYS A 199 -11.24 -4.98 9.68
CA LYS A 199 -11.70 -5.51 8.38
C LYS A 199 -10.60 -6.14 7.56
N SER A 200 -9.33 -5.88 7.88
CA SER A 200 -8.18 -6.54 7.30
C SER A 200 -7.00 -6.56 8.27
N ARG A 201 -5.93 -7.25 7.89
CA ARG A 201 -4.61 -7.08 8.49
C ARG A 201 -3.57 -6.89 7.39
N VAL A 202 -3.12 -5.66 7.20
CA VAL A 202 -1.91 -5.35 6.43
C VAL A 202 -0.69 -5.41 7.37
N GLU A 203 0.55 -5.41 6.87
CA GLU A 203 1.73 -5.11 7.71
C GLU A 203 2.10 -3.64 7.50
N GLU A 204 3.17 -3.32 6.78
CA GLU A 204 3.33 -2.01 6.16
C GLU A 204 2.43 -1.89 4.92
N VAL A 205 1.85 -0.73 4.66
CA VAL A 205 1.04 -0.54 3.45
C VAL A 205 1.93 -0.57 2.20
N ILE A 206 3.09 0.08 2.26
CA ILE A 206 4.11 0.03 1.20
C ILE A 206 5.45 -0.36 1.82
N ASN A 207 6.13 -1.38 1.29
CA ASN A 207 7.42 -1.86 1.79
C ASN A 207 8.44 -2.07 0.65
N MET A 208 9.63 -1.51 0.81
CA MET A 208 10.76 -1.59 -0.13
C MET A 208 11.89 -2.48 0.41
N TYR A 209 11.56 -3.74 0.72
CA TYR A 209 12.47 -4.73 1.29
C TYR A 209 13.66 -4.98 0.37
N VAL A 210 14.88 -4.66 0.86
CA VAL A 210 16.16 -4.73 0.13
C VAL A 210 15.99 -4.33 -1.34
N SER A 211 15.39 -3.16 -1.59
CA SER A 211 15.07 -2.70 -2.95
C SER A 211 15.71 -1.35 -3.24
N SER A 212 16.21 -1.16 -4.45
CA SER A 212 16.95 0.03 -4.84
C SER A 212 16.59 0.58 -6.22
N GLY A 213 16.54 1.91 -6.30
CA GLY A 213 16.50 2.65 -7.55
C GLY A 213 17.91 2.84 -8.13
N LEU A 214 18.09 3.91 -8.91
CA LEU A 214 19.39 4.37 -9.40
C LEU A 214 19.73 5.74 -8.78
N PRO A 215 21.02 6.12 -8.67
CA PRO A 215 21.43 7.42 -8.14
C PRO A 215 20.81 8.64 -8.82
N TRP A 216 20.40 8.50 -10.08
CA TRP A 216 19.74 9.53 -10.89
C TRP A 216 18.26 9.24 -11.16
N SER A 217 17.71 8.16 -10.60
CA SER A 217 16.32 7.74 -10.82
C SER A 217 15.84 6.94 -9.61
N TYR A 218 15.41 7.67 -8.59
CA TYR A 218 14.93 7.08 -7.35
C TYR A 218 13.62 6.32 -7.60
N ILE A 219 13.34 5.30 -6.77
CA ILE A 219 11.98 4.78 -6.67
C ILE A 219 11.14 5.86 -5.98
N SER A 220 10.20 6.45 -6.72
CA SER A 220 9.38 7.56 -6.23
C SER A 220 8.05 7.06 -5.69
N ILE A 221 7.75 7.37 -4.43
CA ILE A 221 6.50 7.04 -3.75
C ILE A 221 5.84 8.36 -3.37
N HIS A 222 4.83 8.81 -4.11
CA HIS A 222 4.29 10.15 -3.90
C HIS A 222 2.81 10.33 -4.15
N ASP A 223 2.26 11.38 -3.55
CA ASP A 223 0.86 11.78 -3.74
C ASP A 223 -0.16 10.69 -3.40
N ASN A 224 0.23 9.66 -2.64
CA ASN A 224 -0.68 8.61 -2.20
C ASN A 224 -1.46 9.07 -0.97
N TYR A 225 -2.69 8.60 -0.86
CA TYR A 225 -3.46 8.65 0.37
C TYR A 225 -3.52 7.25 0.98
N ILE A 226 -2.96 7.12 2.17
CA ILE A 226 -2.95 5.88 2.94
C ILE A 226 -3.72 6.15 4.22
N GLN A 227 -4.81 5.43 4.45
CA GLN A 227 -5.54 5.45 5.70
C GLN A 227 -5.59 4.05 6.29
N GLY A 228 -5.06 3.91 7.50
CA GLY A 228 -5.17 2.67 8.26
C GLY A 228 -4.08 1.65 7.96
N ALA A 229 -3.49 1.16 9.05
CA ALA A 229 -2.68 -0.06 9.12
C ALA A 229 -2.84 -0.56 10.55
N TYR A 230 -3.50 -1.71 10.72
CA TYR A 230 -4.01 -2.17 12.00
C TYR A 230 -3.72 -3.66 12.21
N PRO A 231 -3.49 -4.08 13.47
CA PRO A 231 -3.63 -5.48 13.81
C PRO A 231 -5.11 -5.88 13.71
N THR A 232 -5.40 -7.18 13.80
CA THR A 232 -6.78 -7.68 13.71
C THR A 232 -7.69 -7.09 14.79
N ARG A 233 -7.19 -6.88 16.02
CA ARG A 233 -7.89 -6.15 17.08
C ARG A 233 -7.09 -4.89 17.48
N PRO A 234 -7.34 -3.74 16.85
CA PRO A 234 -6.56 -2.52 17.06
C PRO A 234 -6.54 -1.99 18.50
N ALA A 235 -7.59 -2.25 19.27
CA ALA A 235 -7.74 -1.75 20.63
C ALA A 235 -6.94 -2.56 21.67
N SER A 236 -6.40 -3.73 21.31
CA SER A 236 -5.74 -4.63 22.27
C SER A 236 -4.43 -5.24 21.79
N ASP A 237 -4.28 -5.46 20.49
CA ASP A 237 -3.16 -6.23 19.96
C ASP A 237 -1.91 -5.36 19.77
N SER A 238 -0.75 -5.98 19.93
CA SER A 238 0.53 -5.43 19.47
C SER A 238 0.62 -5.48 17.94
N TYR A 239 1.36 -4.55 17.35
CA TYR A 239 1.47 -4.43 15.90
C TYR A 239 2.82 -3.85 15.48
N GLY A 240 3.44 -4.45 14.46
CA GLY A 240 4.72 -4.00 13.90
C GLY A 240 4.59 -3.13 12.65
N GLY A 241 3.53 -3.32 11.87
CA GLY A 241 3.31 -2.63 10.60
C GLY A 241 2.95 -1.14 10.70
N GLY A 242 2.84 -0.48 9.56
CA GLY A 242 2.62 0.96 9.48
C GLY A 242 2.26 1.45 8.07
N GLY A 243 2.51 2.72 7.78
CA GLY A 243 2.27 3.29 6.45
C GLY A 243 3.30 2.85 5.42
N ILE A 244 4.45 3.54 5.36
CA ILE A 244 5.48 3.33 4.34
C ILE A 244 6.81 2.96 4.99
N MET A 245 7.43 1.87 4.55
CA MET A 245 8.79 1.45 4.91
C MET A 245 9.68 1.48 3.68
N LEU A 246 10.62 2.43 3.63
CA LEU A 246 11.54 2.59 2.50
C LEU A 246 12.80 1.75 2.65
N GLY A 247 13.37 1.67 3.85
CA GLY A 247 14.57 0.90 4.11
C GLY A 247 14.25 -0.26 5.03
N ASP A 248 14.37 -1.49 4.55
CA ASP A 248 14.08 -2.71 5.32
C ASP A 248 14.98 -3.86 4.87
N GLY A 249 15.27 -4.76 5.80
CA GLY A 249 16.24 -5.85 5.63
C GLY A 249 17.70 -5.39 5.78
N HIS A 250 18.52 -6.27 6.34
CA HIS A 250 19.97 -6.08 6.44
C HIS A 250 20.66 -6.38 5.11
N ALA A 251 21.76 -5.65 4.82
CA ALA A 251 22.62 -5.93 3.68
C ALA A 251 24.11 -5.77 4.03
N GLU A 252 24.93 -6.73 3.58
CA GLU A 252 26.38 -6.73 3.75
C GLU A 252 27.11 -5.90 2.67
N THR A 253 26.44 -5.57 1.57
CA THR A 253 27.05 -4.81 0.46
C THR A 253 26.12 -3.69 0.00
N LEU A 254 26.69 -2.63 -0.60
CA LEU A 254 25.91 -1.55 -1.18
C LEU A 254 24.99 -2.00 -2.32
N SER A 255 25.40 -3.00 -3.11
CA SER A 255 24.56 -3.54 -4.18
C SER A 255 23.32 -4.27 -3.64
N ASP A 256 23.42 -4.85 -2.45
CA ASP A 256 22.35 -5.61 -1.81
C ASP A 256 21.49 -4.76 -0.88
N ALA A 257 21.92 -3.55 -0.53
CA ALA A 257 21.17 -2.65 0.33
C ALA A 257 19.93 -2.07 -0.37
N SER A 258 18.95 -1.64 0.42
CA SER A 258 17.94 -0.69 -0.07
C SER A 258 18.60 0.66 -0.35
N GLY A 259 18.14 1.36 -1.38
CA GLY A 259 18.63 2.72 -1.59
C GLY A 259 18.12 3.44 -2.82
N TYR A 260 18.39 4.74 -2.90
CA TYR A 260 17.83 5.62 -3.93
C TYR A 260 16.30 5.54 -3.96
N LEU A 261 15.69 5.83 -2.80
CA LEU A 261 14.25 5.77 -2.59
C LEU A 261 13.74 7.12 -2.08
N ALA A 262 12.59 7.57 -2.56
CA ALA A 262 12.01 8.84 -2.14
C ALA A 262 10.51 8.68 -1.84
N ALA A 263 10.09 9.04 -0.63
CA ALA A 263 8.68 9.22 -0.30
C ALA A 263 8.36 10.71 -0.09
N PHE A 264 7.49 11.27 -0.90
CA PHE A 264 7.13 12.69 -0.79
C PHE A 264 5.68 13.00 -1.12
N HIS A 265 5.15 14.07 -0.53
CA HIS A 265 3.77 14.52 -0.77
C HIS A 265 2.67 13.48 -0.49
N ASN A 266 2.98 12.40 0.24
CA ASN A 266 1.99 11.42 0.67
C ASN A 266 1.20 11.94 1.87
N GLN A 267 -0.02 11.45 2.03
CA GLN A 267 -0.83 11.62 3.23
C GLN A 267 -1.02 10.26 3.87
N VAL A 268 -0.35 10.04 4.99
CA VAL A 268 -0.40 8.79 5.78
C VAL A 268 -1.19 9.07 7.05
N VAL A 269 -2.35 8.43 7.15
CA VAL A 269 -3.39 8.77 8.11
C VAL A 269 -3.79 7.55 8.94
N ALA A 270 -3.95 7.74 10.26
CA ALA A 270 -4.52 6.74 11.18
C ALA A 270 -3.84 5.34 11.11
N THR A 271 -2.52 5.28 10.96
CA THR A 271 -1.78 4.02 11.09
C THR A 271 -1.44 3.73 12.56
N SER A 272 -1.24 2.46 12.92
CA SER A 272 -1.05 2.06 14.33
C SER A 272 0.36 2.31 14.85
N ASN A 273 1.39 1.55 14.42
CA ASN A 273 2.74 1.64 15.00
C ASN A 273 3.54 2.82 14.43
N GLN A 274 3.60 2.97 13.11
CA GLN A 274 4.29 4.09 12.46
C GLN A 274 3.60 4.61 11.20
N GLY A 275 3.92 5.86 10.85
CA GLY A 275 3.56 6.49 9.58
C GLY A 275 4.57 6.16 8.47
N ILE A 276 5.75 6.78 8.48
CA ILE A 276 6.80 6.57 7.47
C ILE A 276 8.15 6.25 8.15
N ALA A 277 8.86 5.25 7.67
CA ALA A 277 10.08 4.74 8.30
C ALA A 277 11.23 4.43 7.32
N ILE A 278 12.45 4.60 7.84
CA ILE A 278 13.71 4.12 7.26
C ILE A 278 14.43 3.29 8.34
N ALA A 279 14.54 1.98 8.14
CA ALA A 279 15.18 1.05 9.08
C ALA A 279 16.55 0.52 8.58
N ALA A 280 16.82 0.63 7.28
CA ALA A 280 18.04 0.12 6.64
C ALA A 280 18.35 0.92 5.34
N GLY A 281 19.49 0.65 4.72
CA GLY A 281 19.82 1.16 3.38
C GLY A 281 20.38 2.58 3.36
N HIS A 282 20.54 3.15 2.16
CA HIS A 282 21.23 4.42 1.95
C HIS A 282 20.60 5.30 0.87
N ASP A 283 20.89 6.60 0.90
CA ASP A 283 20.35 7.57 -0.06
C ASP A 283 18.80 7.54 -0.10
N ILE A 284 18.17 7.51 1.07
CA ILE A 284 16.70 7.45 1.21
C ILE A 284 16.16 8.79 1.71
N GLN A 285 15.11 9.28 1.05
CA GLN A 285 14.54 10.61 1.29
C GLN A 285 13.06 10.53 1.68
N VAL A 286 12.68 11.17 2.77
CA VAL A 286 11.27 11.36 3.18
C VAL A 286 11.02 12.85 3.33
N TYR A 287 10.20 13.45 2.47
CA TYR A 287 9.96 14.89 2.55
C TYR A 287 8.59 15.37 2.13
N GLU A 288 8.13 16.47 2.73
CA GLU A 288 6.88 17.13 2.35
C GLU A 288 5.65 16.21 2.42
N ASN A 289 5.70 15.18 3.27
CA ASN A 289 4.56 14.31 3.56
C ASN A 289 3.73 14.90 4.69
N ARG A 290 2.48 14.45 4.80
CA ARG A 290 1.61 14.67 5.95
C ARG A 290 1.40 13.34 6.67
N ILE A 291 1.79 13.29 7.94
CA ILE A 291 1.80 12.06 8.75
C ILE A 291 0.95 12.29 9.99
N ILE A 292 -0.32 11.89 9.91
CA ILE A 292 -1.37 12.32 10.83
C ILE A 292 -2.07 11.12 11.46
N SER A 293 -2.06 11.00 12.78
CA SER A 293 -2.84 10.01 13.52
C SER A 293 -3.33 10.62 14.82
N SER A 294 -4.61 10.50 15.10
CA SER A 294 -5.23 10.80 16.39
C SER A 294 -4.91 9.72 17.44
N GLY A 295 -4.54 8.52 16.99
CA GLY A 295 -4.39 7.34 17.83
C GLY A 295 -5.72 6.72 18.27
N LEU A 296 -6.83 7.12 17.65
CA LEU A 296 -8.19 6.65 17.96
C LEU A 296 -8.77 5.87 16.78
N LEU A 297 -9.65 4.93 17.10
CA LEU A 297 -10.57 4.31 16.16
C LEU A 297 -11.74 5.26 15.84
N PRO A 298 -12.52 4.99 14.77
CA PRO A 298 -13.65 5.84 14.38
C PRO A 298 -14.70 6.04 15.48
N ASP A 299 -14.81 5.11 16.44
CA ASP A 299 -15.70 5.19 17.60
C ASP A 299 -15.10 5.93 18.81
N GLY A 300 -13.86 6.42 18.68
CA GLY A 300 -13.11 7.08 19.75
C GLY A 300 -12.33 6.13 20.68
N THR A 301 -12.33 4.83 20.41
CA THR A 301 -11.53 3.87 21.19
C THR A 301 -10.03 4.06 20.90
N PRO A 302 -9.15 4.14 21.91
CA PRO A 302 -7.71 4.22 21.67
C PRO A 302 -7.15 2.99 20.96
N ILE A 303 -6.23 3.22 20.02
CA ILE A 303 -5.43 2.17 19.37
C ILE A 303 -4.29 1.78 20.32
N ALA A 304 -4.14 0.48 20.60
CA ALA A 304 -3.16 -0.05 21.56
C ALA A 304 -1.71 0.14 21.13
N SER A 305 -1.44 0.01 19.84
CA SER A 305 -0.09 -0.04 19.27
C SER A 305 0.45 1.31 18.78
N GLN A 306 -0.05 2.44 19.30
CA GLN A 306 0.46 3.76 18.94
C GLN A 306 1.90 3.97 19.43
N ASN A 307 2.81 4.33 18.51
CA ASN A 307 4.23 4.49 18.84
C ASN A 307 4.80 5.83 18.33
N VAL A 308 5.23 5.92 17.06
CA VAL A 308 5.89 7.11 16.52
C VAL A 308 5.38 7.48 15.13
N PRO A 309 5.26 8.77 14.77
CA PRO A 309 4.85 9.18 13.43
C PRO A 309 5.81 8.67 12.34
N GLY A 310 7.10 8.64 12.64
CA GLY A 310 8.08 8.15 11.71
C GLY A 310 9.46 8.10 12.33
N TYR A 311 10.35 7.34 11.70
CA TYR A 311 11.71 7.19 12.17
C TYR A 311 12.75 7.05 11.07
N VAL A 312 13.98 7.41 11.44
CA VAL A 312 15.21 7.09 10.72
C VAL A 312 16.15 6.46 11.73
N TRP A 313 16.25 5.13 11.64
CA TRP A 313 16.94 4.32 12.62
C TRP A 313 17.77 3.27 11.91
N ASP A 314 19.05 3.21 12.23
CA ASP A 314 19.94 2.13 11.81
C ASP A 314 19.63 0.87 12.63
N LEU A 315 18.51 0.22 12.31
CA LEU A 315 17.98 -0.92 13.06
C LEU A 315 18.96 -2.09 13.15
N HIS A 316 19.78 -2.27 12.12
CA HIS A 316 20.71 -3.39 11.99
C HIS A 316 22.16 -3.03 12.38
N GLY A 317 22.44 -1.76 12.69
CA GLY A 317 23.79 -1.29 12.99
C GLY A 317 24.70 -1.24 11.75
N ASP A 318 24.12 -1.15 10.57
CA ASP A 318 24.75 -1.21 9.25
C ASP A 318 25.72 -0.05 9.00
N SER A 319 25.55 1.07 9.72
CA SER A 319 26.49 2.20 9.67
C SER A 319 27.84 1.91 10.34
N ARG A 320 27.87 0.97 11.29
CA ARG A 320 29.05 0.64 12.11
C ARG A 320 29.72 -0.66 11.70
N GLN A 321 29.05 -1.48 10.91
CA GLN A 321 29.60 -2.71 10.36
C GLN A 321 30.54 -2.43 9.18
N GLY A 322 31.38 -3.39 8.81
CA GLY A 322 32.36 -3.25 7.73
C GLY A 322 31.76 -2.91 6.36
N SER A 323 30.45 -3.13 6.18
CA SER A 323 29.67 -2.86 4.96
C SER A 323 29.31 -1.39 4.76
N ARG A 324 29.12 -0.62 5.85
CA ARG A 324 28.69 0.79 5.84
C ARG A 324 27.49 1.06 4.91
N THR A 325 26.45 0.25 5.02
CA THR A 325 25.27 0.28 4.13
C THR A 325 24.15 1.21 4.61
N PHE A 326 24.31 1.87 5.77
CA PHE A 326 23.38 2.89 6.27
C PHE A 326 23.99 4.29 6.30
N PHE A 327 23.62 5.14 5.33
CA PHE A 327 24.08 6.54 5.25
C PHE A 327 23.20 7.37 4.30
N ASN A 328 23.33 8.70 4.37
CA ASN A 328 22.58 9.65 3.54
C ASN A 328 21.05 9.47 3.55
N ASN A 329 20.51 9.06 4.69
CA ASN A 329 19.07 8.95 4.91
C ASN A 329 18.55 10.19 5.61
N PHE A 330 17.41 10.72 5.18
CA PHE A 330 16.82 11.89 5.82
C PHE A 330 15.30 11.98 5.71
N MET A 331 14.73 12.69 6.68
CA MET A 331 13.30 12.97 6.84
C MET A 331 13.12 14.45 7.17
N ARG A 332 12.65 15.25 6.20
CA ARG A 332 12.60 16.72 6.30
C ARG A 332 11.30 17.32 5.80
N ASP A 333 10.96 18.52 6.25
CA ASP A 333 9.84 19.31 5.70
C ASP A 333 8.47 18.61 5.74
N ASN A 334 8.30 17.60 6.61
CA ASN A 334 7.02 16.90 6.77
C ASN A 334 6.12 17.63 7.76
N VAL A 335 4.80 17.52 7.58
CA VAL A 335 3.81 17.95 8.56
C VAL A 335 3.40 16.74 9.39
N VAL A 336 3.53 16.83 10.70
CA VAL A 336 3.38 15.69 11.61
C VAL A 336 2.37 16.01 12.71
N GLY A 337 1.42 15.10 12.93
CA GLY A 337 0.53 15.12 14.08
C GLY A 337 0.29 13.70 14.53
N TRP A 338 0.73 13.34 15.74
CA TRP A 338 0.60 11.97 16.22
C TRP A 338 0.13 11.94 17.67
N GLY A 339 -1.13 11.59 17.90
CA GLY A 339 -1.76 11.49 19.20
C GLY A 339 -1.40 10.20 19.94
N LEU A 340 -1.26 10.29 21.26
CA LEU A 340 -1.03 9.15 22.16
C LEU A 340 -2.13 9.10 23.24
N PRO A 341 -3.39 8.84 22.87
CA PRO A 341 -4.54 8.96 23.77
C PRO A 341 -4.48 8.05 25.00
N LEU A 342 -3.75 6.92 24.93
CA LEU A 342 -3.48 6.04 26.07
C LEU A 342 -2.57 6.67 27.14
N LYS A 343 -1.75 7.66 26.78
CA LYS A 343 -0.92 8.40 27.74
C LYS A 343 -1.70 9.57 28.35
N SER A 344 -2.34 10.37 27.51
CA SER A 344 -3.33 11.39 27.91
C SER A 344 -4.07 11.93 26.67
N PRO A 345 -5.23 12.60 26.82
CA PRO A 345 -5.97 13.16 25.69
C PRO A 345 -5.20 14.18 24.84
N SER A 346 -4.15 14.79 25.38
CA SER A 346 -3.32 15.78 24.68
C SER A 346 -1.88 15.29 24.41
N ALA A 347 -1.54 14.06 24.80
CA ALA A 347 -0.21 13.52 24.58
C ALA A 347 0.05 13.33 23.08
N LYS A 348 1.27 13.62 22.67
CA LYS A 348 1.73 13.46 21.28
C LYS A 348 3.07 12.76 21.23
N ALA A 349 3.32 12.06 20.13
CA ALA A 349 4.63 11.56 19.77
C ALA A 349 5.35 12.54 18.84
N ALA A 350 6.67 12.59 18.96
CA ALA A 350 7.55 13.24 18.00
C ALA A 350 8.15 12.20 17.04
N LEU A 351 8.70 12.66 15.92
CA LEU A 351 9.56 11.83 15.07
C LEU A 351 10.73 11.27 15.89
N TRP A 352 11.11 10.02 15.62
CA TRP A 352 12.25 9.38 16.28
C TRP A 352 13.41 9.21 15.30
N LEU A 353 14.41 10.07 15.43
CA LEU A 353 15.43 10.27 14.39
C LEU A 353 16.86 10.09 14.93
N PRO A 354 17.17 8.99 15.64
CA PRO A 354 18.48 8.82 16.30
C PRO A 354 19.65 8.80 15.32
N ASP A 355 19.45 8.25 14.12
CA ASP A 355 20.50 8.08 13.10
C ASP A 355 20.33 9.04 11.92
N CYS A 356 19.49 10.05 12.09
CA CYS A 356 19.41 11.17 11.19
C CYS A 356 20.01 12.41 11.85
N GLN A 357 21.19 12.80 11.39
CA GLN A 357 21.90 13.97 11.89
C GLN A 357 21.22 15.28 11.40
N SER A 358 22.00 16.34 11.13
CA SER A 358 21.51 17.68 10.76
C SER A 358 20.62 17.76 9.51
N ARG A 359 20.42 16.67 8.75
CA ARG A 359 19.62 16.65 7.53
C ARG A 359 18.11 16.45 7.77
N CYS A 360 17.71 15.97 8.95
CA CYS A 360 16.29 15.83 9.31
C CYS A 360 15.71 17.10 9.94
N GLN A 361 15.52 18.13 9.13
CA GLN A 361 15.07 19.46 9.58
C GLN A 361 13.77 19.91 8.90
N GLY A 362 13.21 21.05 9.30
CA GLY A 362 12.02 21.64 8.67
C GLY A 362 10.70 20.90 8.93
N ASN A 363 10.73 19.77 9.65
CA ASN A 363 9.50 19.06 10.04
C ASN A 363 8.65 19.94 10.97
N THR A 364 7.38 20.11 10.62
CA THR A 364 6.42 20.93 11.37
C THR A 364 5.49 20.03 12.17
N ILE A 365 5.52 20.15 13.50
CA ILE A 365 4.58 19.45 14.38
C ILE A 365 3.30 20.28 14.51
N LEU A 366 2.14 19.69 14.19
CA LEU A 366 0.85 20.34 14.34
C LEU A 366 0.60 20.73 15.81
N ALA A 367 0.09 21.94 16.01
CA ALA A 367 -0.31 22.45 17.30
C ALA A 367 -1.60 21.80 17.80
N GLY A 368 -1.82 21.82 19.12
CA GLY A 368 -3.02 21.25 19.75
C GLY A 368 -3.09 19.72 19.74
N PRO A 369 -4.21 19.14 20.23
CA PRO A 369 -4.50 17.71 20.13
C PRO A 369 -4.78 17.30 18.68
N ILE A 370 -4.45 16.05 18.33
CA ILE A 370 -4.78 15.46 17.04
C ILE A 370 -6.07 14.66 17.22
N THR A 371 -7.07 14.94 16.40
CA THR A 371 -8.43 14.41 16.55
C THR A 371 -8.86 13.63 15.30
N LEU A 372 -9.95 12.87 15.40
CA LEU A 372 -10.59 12.24 14.24
C LEU A 372 -10.98 13.28 13.16
N ALA A 373 -11.34 14.50 13.55
CA ALA A 373 -11.61 15.59 12.61
C ALA A 373 -10.33 16.04 11.87
N THR A 374 -9.18 16.02 12.56
CA THR A 374 -7.88 16.29 11.94
C THR A 374 -7.56 15.25 10.87
N GLU A 375 -7.80 13.97 11.15
CA GLU A 375 -7.63 12.89 10.18
C GLU A 375 -8.58 13.02 8.98
N ALA A 376 -9.87 13.28 9.23
CA ALA A 376 -10.86 13.46 8.17
C ALA A 376 -10.51 14.62 7.22
N GLN A 377 -9.95 15.72 7.76
CA GLN A 377 -9.50 16.85 6.95
C GLN A 377 -8.37 16.46 5.98
N GLU A 378 -7.52 15.50 6.32
CA GLU A 378 -6.47 15.02 5.40
C GLU A 378 -7.08 14.40 4.15
N PHE A 379 -8.18 13.64 4.27
CA PHE A 379 -8.86 13.09 3.09
C PHE A 379 -9.39 14.20 2.19
N VAL A 380 -9.98 15.25 2.76
CA VAL A 380 -10.47 16.42 2.01
C VAL A 380 -9.33 17.14 1.29
N LEU A 381 -8.21 17.37 1.97
CA LEU A 381 -7.02 17.98 1.36
C LEU A 381 -6.48 17.13 0.20
N TRP A 382 -6.49 15.81 0.35
CA TRP A 382 -6.05 14.91 -0.71
C TRP A 382 -6.98 14.95 -1.91
N GLN A 383 -8.30 14.96 -1.69
CA GLN A 383 -9.28 15.09 -2.75
C GLN A 383 -9.14 16.41 -3.52
N GLN A 384 -8.85 17.52 -2.83
CA GLN A 384 -8.54 18.80 -3.47
C GLN A 384 -7.28 18.71 -4.33
N LYS A 385 -6.26 17.99 -3.86
CA LYS A 385 -5.03 17.76 -4.61
C LYS A 385 -5.27 16.94 -5.89
N LEU A 386 -6.10 15.90 -5.84
CA LEU A 386 -6.53 15.16 -7.02
C LEU A 386 -7.22 16.06 -8.04
N GLN A 387 -8.16 16.88 -7.57
CA GLN A 387 -8.90 17.82 -8.42
C GLN A 387 -7.94 18.83 -9.08
N ALA A 388 -7.05 19.45 -8.30
CA ALA A 388 -6.06 20.41 -8.81
C ALA A 388 -5.10 19.78 -9.83
N ALA A 389 -4.78 18.49 -9.68
CA ALA A 389 -3.91 17.74 -10.58
C ALA A 389 -4.65 17.04 -11.74
N ASN A 390 -5.98 17.18 -11.84
CA ASN A 390 -6.83 16.46 -12.80
C ASN A 390 -6.61 14.93 -12.77
N VAL A 391 -6.47 14.36 -11.58
CA VAL A 391 -6.25 12.92 -11.39
C VAL A 391 -7.58 12.22 -11.12
N VAL A 392 -7.88 11.21 -11.93
CA VAL A 392 -9.01 10.29 -11.74
C VAL A 392 -8.49 8.94 -11.27
N LEU A 393 -9.12 8.40 -10.23
CA LEU A 393 -8.74 7.16 -9.56
C LEU A 393 -9.60 5.98 -9.98
N GLY A 394 -9.02 4.79 -9.89
CA GLY A 394 -9.71 3.53 -10.14
C GLY A 394 -10.17 3.38 -11.59
N PRO A 395 -10.98 2.35 -11.86
CA PRO A 395 -11.48 2.08 -13.20
C PRO A 395 -12.41 3.20 -13.66
N THR A 396 -12.11 3.78 -14.82
CA THR A 396 -13.02 4.71 -15.50
C THR A 396 -13.96 3.94 -16.41
N ASP A 397 -15.23 4.34 -16.47
CA ASP A 397 -16.17 3.70 -17.37
C ASP A 397 -15.74 3.91 -18.84
N PRO A 398 -15.84 2.88 -19.70
CA PRO A 398 -15.44 2.97 -21.10
C PRO A 398 -16.20 4.05 -21.92
N VAL A 399 -17.31 4.57 -21.37
CA VAL A 399 -18.26 5.43 -22.09
C VAL A 399 -17.99 6.93 -21.90
N ALA A 400 -17.17 7.33 -20.91
CA ALA A 400 -17.00 8.74 -20.54
C ALA A 400 -15.94 9.50 -21.38
N SER A 401 -15.37 8.90 -22.43
CA SER A 401 -14.35 9.54 -23.28
C SER A 401 -14.72 9.54 -24.76
N ARG A 402 -15.87 10.13 -25.11
CA ARG A 402 -16.16 10.61 -26.46
C ARG A 402 -16.61 12.06 -26.42
#